data_AF-A0A7X5IS17-F1
#
_entry.id   AF-A0A7X5IS17-F1
#
_cell.length_a   1.000
_cell.length_b   1.000
_cell.length_c   1.000
_cell.angle_alpha   90.00
_cell.angle_beta   90.00
_cell.angle_gamma   90.00
#
_symmetry.space_group_name_H-M   'P 1'
#
loop_
_entity.id
_entity.type
_entity.pdbx_description
1 polymer ?
#
loop_
_entity_poly.entity_id
_entity_poly.type
_entity_poly.pdbx_seq_one_letter_code
_entity_poly.pdbx_strand_id
1 'polypeptide(L)'
;LGRQSCDTRKTEKYNDIDVGNKVYGGHEVLVIFDRVFIPNNMIFLNGEVQFAGMMVERFAGYHRQSYGGCKVGVGDVLIGATALAGEMAGSAKASHVKDKLIEMTHLNETLYCCGIACSSQGSKTKSGNYLIDLLLANVCKQNVTRFPYEIARLAQDLAGGIMVTQPSEADYRNPATHDYIEKYLKGVDSVPTEERMRVLRLIENMTMGTAAVGYLPESMHGAGSPQAQRIMIARQSNLEMKKQLAKDIARIK
;
A
#
# COMPACT_ATOMS: atom_id res chain seq x y z
N LEU A 1 -16.74 -16.15 -16.00
CA LEU A 1 -16.51 -14.69 -16.16
C LEU A 1 -15.31 -14.29 -15.28
N GLY A 2 -14.41 -13.43 -15.76
CA GLY A 2 -13.28 -12.92 -14.96
C GLY A 2 -13.73 -11.89 -13.92
N ARG A 3 -13.09 -11.86 -12.75
CA ARG A 3 -13.43 -11.02 -11.59
C ARG A 3 -12.60 -9.72 -11.61
N GLN A 4 -13.22 -8.56 -11.33
CA GLN A 4 -12.59 -7.23 -11.45
C GLN A 4 -12.59 -6.45 -10.11
N SER A 5 -11.89 -5.32 -10.05
CA SER A 5 -11.75 -4.47 -8.85
C SER A 5 -13.03 -3.73 -8.44
N CYS A 6 -14.02 -3.63 -9.33
CA CYS A 6 -15.34 -3.00 -9.08
C CYS A 6 -16.46 -4.05 -9.00
N ASP A 7 -16.14 -5.22 -8.48
CA ASP A 7 -17.04 -6.37 -8.43
C ASP A 7 -18.09 -6.26 -7.31
N THR A 8 -19.29 -6.74 -7.59
CA THR A 8 -20.46 -6.82 -6.70
C THR A 8 -20.34 -7.87 -5.58
N ARG A 9 -19.22 -8.61 -5.46
CA ARG A 9 -18.98 -9.62 -4.42
C ARG A 9 -19.44 -9.25 -3.01
N LYS A 10 -19.27 -7.99 -2.57
CA LYS A 10 -19.72 -7.57 -1.22
C LYS A 10 -21.25 -7.58 -1.06
N THR A 11 -22.01 -7.47 -2.16
CA THR A 11 -23.48 -7.49 -2.18
C THR A 11 -24.06 -8.84 -2.59
N GLU A 12 -23.22 -9.81 -2.97
CA GLU A 12 -23.67 -11.15 -3.34
C GLU A 12 -24.14 -11.94 -2.12
N LYS A 13 -24.99 -12.96 -2.36
CA LYS A 13 -25.50 -13.84 -1.29
C LYS A 13 -24.38 -14.53 -0.51
N TYR A 14 -23.35 -15.00 -1.22
CA TYR A 14 -22.16 -15.61 -0.66
C TYR A 14 -21.01 -14.60 -0.73
N ASN A 15 -20.82 -13.84 0.34
CA ASN A 15 -19.83 -12.74 0.41
C ASN A 15 -18.83 -12.91 1.55
N ASP A 16 -18.57 -14.15 1.98
CA ASP A 16 -17.76 -14.42 3.16
C ASP A 16 -16.32 -14.76 2.80
N ILE A 17 -16.13 -15.62 1.79
CA ILE A 17 -14.81 -16.07 1.31
C ILE A 17 -14.35 -15.19 0.14
N ASP A 18 -15.21 -15.02 -0.87
CA ASP A 18 -14.81 -14.46 -2.17
C ASP A 18 -14.38 -12.98 -2.10
N VAL A 19 -14.82 -12.25 -1.09
CA VAL A 19 -14.44 -10.84 -0.87
C VAL A 19 -13.01 -10.66 -0.36
N GLY A 20 -12.40 -11.70 0.22
CA GLY A 20 -11.07 -11.69 0.85
C GLY A 20 -10.98 -10.84 2.13
N ASN A 21 -11.58 -9.66 2.15
CA ASN A 21 -11.73 -8.80 3.32
C ASN A 21 -13.18 -8.32 3.45
N LYS A 22 -13.94 -9.01 4.30
CA LYS A 22 -15.38 -8.75 4.52
C LYS A 22 -15.64 -7.50 5.35
N VAL A 23 -14.85 -7.32 6.41
CA VAL A 23 -15.14 -6.34 7.46
C VAL A 23 -14.67 -4.94 7.09
N TYR A 24 -13.52 -4.83 6.40
CA TYR A 24 -12.89 -3.53 6.14
C TYR A 24 -12.88 -3.18 4.64
N GLY A 25 -12.67 -1.90 4.34
CA GLY A 25 -12.57 -1.38 2.97
C GLY A 25 -12.23 0.11 2.91
N GLY A 26 -11.91 0.59 1.71
CA GLY A 26 -11.80 2.00 1.38
C GLY A 26 -12.94 2.43 0.46
N HIS A 27 -13.18 3.74 0.35
CA HIS A 27 -14.15 4.30 -0.57
C HIS A 27 -13.72 5.70 -1.01
N GLU A 28 -13.89 5.98 -2.29
CA GLU A 28 -13.58 7.26 -2.92
C GLU A 28 -14.85 7.80 -3.59
N VAL A 29 -15.10 9.11 -3.44
CA VAL A 29 -16.28 9.78 -4.01
C VAL A 29 -15.90 11.07 -4.72
N LEU A 30 -16.71 11.45 -5.70
CA LEU A 30 -16.71 12.80 -6.26
C LEU A 30 -17.56 13.72 -5.38
N VAL A 31 -16.96 14.80 -4.87
CA VAL A 31 -17.68 15.83 -4.11
C VAL A 31 -17.91 17.05 -5.00
N ILE A 32 -19.19 17.44 -5.19
CA ILE A 32 -19.59 18.57 -6.02
C ILE A 32 -20.04 19.73 -5.12
N PHE A 33 -19.48 20.92 -5.35
CA PHE A 33 -19.85 22.15 -4.65
C PHE A 33 -20.65 23.06 -5.60
N ASP A 34 -21.98 22.94 -5.63
CA ASP A 34 -22.86 23.89 -6.34
C ASP A 34 -23.29 25.02 -5.41
N ARG A 35 -22.66 26.20 -5.57
CA ARG A 35 -22.99 27.45 -4.84
C ARG A 35 -23.14 27.24 -3.31
N VAL A 36 -22.23 26.46 -2.73
CA VAL A 36 -22.20 26.18 -1.29
C VAL A 36 -21.82 27.44 -0.52
N PHE A 37 -22.69 27.88 0.39
CA PHE A 37 -22.39 28.99 1.31
C PHE A 37 -21.43 28.52 2.42
N ILE A 38 -20.35 29.26 2.64
CA ILE A 38 -19.39 29.02 3.73
C ILE A 38 -19.43 30.21 4.69
N PRO A 39 -19.80 30.02 5.98
CA PRO A 39 -19.82 31.12 6.94
C PRO A 39 -18.40 31.59 7.26
N ASN A 40 -18.23 32.89 7.57
CA ASN A 40 -16.91 33.52 7.74
C ASN A 40 -16.00 32.83 8.78
N ASN A 41 -16.58 32.21 9.82
CA ASN A 41 -15.83 31.49 10.85
C ASN A 41 -15.25 30.14 10.38
N MET A 42 -15.61 29.68 9.17
CA MET A 42 -15.12 28.44 8.54
C MET A 42 -14.20 28.73 7.34
N ILE A 43 -13.79 29.98 7.16
CA ILE A 43 -12.88 30.40 6.09
C ILE A 43 -11.45 30.47 6.66
N PHE A 44 -10.51 29.74 6.05
CA PHE A 44 -9.13 29.64 6.52
C PHE A 44 -8.09 30.25 5.56
N LEU A 45 -8.49 30.60 4.33
CA LEU A 45 -7.74 31.39 3.35
C LEU A 45 -8.74 32.06 2.40
N ASN A 46 -8.62 33.38 2.13
CA ASN A 46 -9.58 34.12 1.31
C ASN A 46 -8.90 35.15 0.38
N GLY A 47 -8.11 34.67 -0.56
CA GLY A 47 -7.46 35.49 -1.59
C GLY A 47 -5.95 35.67 -1.39
N GLU A 48 -5.37 35.27 -0.26
CA GLU A 48 -3.94 35.35 0.02
C GLU A 48 -3.15 34.21 -0.68
N VAL A 49 -3.21 34.18 -2.01
CA VAL A 49 -2.69 33.11 -2.88
C VAL A 49 -1.22 32.77 -2.67
N GLN A 50 -0.41 33.71 -2.17
CA GLN A 50 1.00 33.50 -1.84
C GLN A 50 1.22 32.38 -0.79
N PHE A 51 0.21 32.07 0.04
CA PHE A 51 0.28 31.00 1.04
C PHE A 51 -0.20 29.64 0.53
N ALA A 52 -0.79 29.56 -0.66
CA ALA A 52 -1.33 28.31 -1.20
C ALA A 52 -0.25 27.22 -1.34
N GLY A 53 0.93 27.59 -1.88
CA GLY A 53 2.06 26.66 -2.02
C GLY A 53 2.55 26.11 -0.68
N MET A 54 2.58 26.95 0.36
CA MET A 54 2.98 26.54 1.72
C MET A 54 2.00 25.52 2.31
N MET A 55 0.69 25.71 2.12
CA MET A 55 -0.32 24.75 2.59
C MET A 55 -0.20 23.41 1.88
N VAL A 56 -0.03 23.42 0.55
CA VAL A 56 0.16 22.20 -0.25
C VAL A 56 1.41 21.45 0.19
N GLU A 57 2.54 22.14 0.35
CA GLU A 57 3.81 21.51 0.74
C GLU A 57 3.73 20.86 2.13
N ARG A 58 3.15 21.56 3.11
CA ARG A 58 3.04 21.04 4.48
C ARG A 58 2.06 19.88 4.57
N PHE A 59 0.86 20.02 3.99
CA PHE A 59 -0.13 18.94 3.96
C PHE A 59 0.43 17.69 3.26
N ALA A 60 1.00 17.87 2.07
CA ALA A 60 1.60 16.76 1.35
C ALA A 60 2.77 16.15 2.13
N GLY A 61 3.59 16.95 2.82
CA GLY A 61 4.67 16.47 3.69
C GLY A 61 4.19 15.50 4.76
N TYR A 62 3.21 15.89 5.58
CA TYR A 62 2.64 14.99 6.60
C TYR A 62 1.99 13.74 5.99
N HIS A 63 1.25 13.88 4.91
CA HIS A 63 0.59 12.73 4.28
C HIS A 63 1.62 11.77 3.64
N ARG A 64 2.70 12.29 3.06
CA ARG A 64 3.83 11.50 2.55
C ARG A 64 4.50 10.69 3.65
N GLN A 65 4.69 11.28 4.84
CA GLN A 65 5.19 10.60 6.04
C GLN A 65 4.23 9.51 6.54
N SER A 66 2.92 9.77 6.50
CA SER A 66 1.90 8.83 6.98
C SER A 66 1.94 7.46 6.29
N TYR A 67 2.33 7.41 5.00
CA TYR A 67 2.50 6.15 4.27
C TYR A 67 3.58 5.23 4.84
N GLY A 68 4.61 5.80 5.48
CA GLY A 68 5.63 5.04 6.17
C GLY A 68 5.07 4.23 7.35
N GLY A 69 3.87 4.53 7.85
CA GLY A 69 3.15 3.69 8.80
C GLY A 69 2.05 2.87 8.14
N CYS A 70 1.10 3.54 7.49
CA CYS A 70 -0.14 2.87 7.07
C CYS A 70 0.08 1.80 5.99
N LYS A 71 1.01 2.01 5.03
CA LYS A 71 1.30 0.99 4.01
C LYS A 71 2.15 -0.14 4.55
N VAL A 72 2.97 0.13 5.56
CA VAL A 72 3.78 -0.90 6.23
C VAL A 72 2.88 -1.88 6.94
N GLY A 73 1.92 -1.41 7.74
CA GLY A 73 0.96 -2.31 8.41
C GLY A 73 0.12 -3.14 7.44
N VAL A 74 -0.24 -2.59 6.27
CA VAL A 74 -0.90 -3.37 5.20
C VAL A 74 0.06 -4.37 4.58
N GLY A 75 1.33 -4.00 4.39
CA GLY A 75 2.39 -4.91 3.92
C GLY A 75 2.60 -6.09 4.86
N ASP A 76 2.56 -5.88 6.18
CA ASP A 76 2.71 -6.95 7.17
C ASP A 76 1.60 -7.99 7.06
N VAL A 77 0.36 -7.55 6.81
CA VAL A 77 -0.77 -8.46 6.55
C VAL A 77 -0.53 -9.27 5.28
N LEU A 78 -0.04 -8.65 4.20
CA LEU A 78 0.23 -9.35 2.94
C LEU A 78 1.39 -10.35 3.08
N ILE A 79 2.46 -9.99 3.79
CA ILE A 79 3.59 -10.87 4.11
C ILE A 79 3.10 -12.08 4.91
N GLY A 80 2.31 -11.84 5.97
CA GLY A 80 1.73 -12.90 6.80
C GLY A 80 0.81 -13.83 6.00
N ALA A 81 -0.07 -13.27 5.17
CA ALA A 81 -0.94 -14.06 4.28
C ALA A 81 -0.13 -14.92 3.31
N THR A 82 0.95 -14.37 2.76
CA THR A 82 1.82 -15.07 1.81
C THR A 82 2.59 -16.21 2.48
N ALA A 83 3.15 -15.98 3.67
CA ALA A 83 3.82 -17.02 4.45
C ALA A 83 2.85 -18.16 4.79
N LEU A 84 1.65 -17.82 5.26
CA LEU A 84 0.60 -18.79 5.57
C LEU A 84 0.16 -19.59 4.34
N ALA A 85 0.01 -18.94 3.18
CA ALA A 85 -0.31 -19.63 1.93
C ALA A 85 0.78 -20.66 1.54
N GLY A 86 2.06 -20.32 1.75
CA GLY A 86 3.19 -21.24 1.55
C GLY A 86 3.17 -22.44 2.50
N GLU A 87 2.77 -22.25 3.76
CA GLU A 87 2.59 -23.34 4.73
C GLU A 87 1.43 -24.25 4.34
N MET A 88 0.28 -23.67 4.00
CA MET A 88 -0.91 -24.41 3.57
C MET A 88 -0.70 -25.16 2.25
N ALA A 89 0.23 -24.70 1.40
CA ALA A 89 0.65 -25.38 0.17
C ALA A 89 1.77 -26.42 0.40
N GLY A 90 2.39 -26.45 1.58
CA GLY A 90 3.51 -27.36 1.89
C GLY A 90 4.87 -26.91 1.33
N SER A 91 4.99 -25.68 0.83
CA SER A 91 6.21 -25.15 0.19
C SER A 91 7.07 -24.28 1.10
N ALA A 92 6.63 -23.99 2.34
CA ALA A 92 7.29 -23.06 3.27
C ALA A 92 8.79 -23.34 3.55
N LYS A 93 9.23 -24.60 3.43
CA LYS A 93 10.65 -24.97 3.67
C LYS A 93 11.57 -24.66 2.49
N ALA A 94 11.03 -24.43 1.30
CA ALA A 94 11.83 -24.16 0.11
C ALA A 94 12.61 -22.85 0.27
N SER A 95 13.89 -22.86 -0.11
CA SER A 95 14.81 -21.73 0.09
C SER A 95 14.31 -20.45 -0.60
N HIS A 96 13.82 -20.57 -1.83
CA HIS A 96 13.29 -19.43 -2.59
C HIS A 96 12.01 -18.82 -1.97
N VAL A 97 11.24 -19.59 -1.19
CA VAL A 97 10.06 -19.05 -0.49
C VAL A 97 10.51 -18.16 0.66
N LYS A 98 11.47 -18.64 1.46
CA LYS A 98 12.06 -17.88 2.57
C LYS A 98 12.74 -16.61 2.08
N ASP A 99 13.53 -16.72 1.01
CA ASP A 99 14.24 -15.60 0.41
C ASP A 99 13.29 -14.48 -0.06
N LYS A 100 12.22 -14.85 -0.76
CA LYS A 100 11.20 -13.88 -1.20
C LYS A 100 10.45 -13.23 -0.03
N LEU A 101 10.15 -13.97 1.05
CA LEU A 101 9.55 -13.41 2.26
C LEU A 101 10.51 -12.43 2.97
N ILE A 102 11.81 -12.72 2.96
CA ILE A 102 12.85 -11.81 3.46
C ILE A 102 12.85 -10.52 2.62
N GLU A 103 12.82 -10.62 1.29
CA GLU A 103 12.79 -9.44 0.42
C GLU A 103 11.52 -8.60 0.65
N MET A 104 10.35 -9.23 0.78
CA MET A 104 9.12 -8.51 1.11
C MET A 104 9.24 -7.75 2.43
N THR A 105 9.83 -8.39 3.47
CA THR A 105 10.05 -7.77 4.78
C THR A 105 11.04 -6.61 4.69
N HIS A 106 12.17 -6.79 4.00
CA HIS A 106 13.19 -5.76 3.80
C HIS A 106 12.61 -4.51 3.11
N LEU A 107 11.83 -4.71 2.04
CA LEU A 107 11.19 -3.62 1.33
C LEU A 107 10.17 -2.89 2.22
N ASN A 108 9.37 -3.64 3.01
CA ASN A 108 8.37 -3.06 3.90
C ASN A 108 9.02 -2.23 5.02
N GLU A 109 10.04 -2.77 5.68
CA GLU A 109 10.78 -2.09 6.75
C GLU A 109 11.55 -0.87 6.23
N THR A 110 11.99 -0.87 4.97
CA THR A 110 12.59 0.31 4.36
C THR A 110 11.60 1.48 4.28
N LEU A 111 10.31 1.21 4.02
CA LEU A 111 9.27 2.25 4.06
C LEU A 111 9.09 2.79 5.48
N TYR A 112 9.06 1.89 6.46
CA TYR A 112 8.92 2.23 7.88
C TYR A 112 10.06 3.13 8.36
N CYS A 113 11.30 2.76 8.05
CA CYS A 113 12.49 3.53 8.35
C CYS A 113 12.39 4.97 7.84
N CYS A 114 11.93 5.17 6.60
CA CYS A 114 11.76 6.51 6.03
C CYS A 114 10.70 7.34 6.78
N GLY A 115 9.59 6.72 7.17
CA GLY A 115 8.51 7.36 7.93
C GLY A 115 8.98 7.81 9.32
N ILE A 116 9.69 6.94 10.04
CA ILE A 116 10.23 7.27 11.36
C ILE A 116 11.34 8.32 11.26
N ALA A 117 12.23 8.21 10.27
CA ALA A 117 13.32 9.17 10.08
C ALA A 117 12.81 10.59 9.81
N CYS A 118 11.84 10.77 8.90
CA CYS A 118 11.28 12.10 8.65
C CYS A 118 10.50 12.66 9.85
N SER A 119 9.93 11.79 10.68
CA SER A 119 9.26 12.19 11.92
C SER A 119 10.24 12.63 13.00
N SER A 120 11.33 11.88 13.19
CA SER A 120 12.34 12.15 14.22
C SER A 120 13.22 13.37 13.90
N GLN A 121 13.38 13.70 12.63
CA GLN A 121 14.06 14.91 12.15
C GLN A 121 13.12 16.14 12.05
N GLY A 122 11.93 16.07 12.65
CA GLY A 122 10.98 17.16 12.65
C GLY A 122 11.46 18.42 13.36
N SER A 123 10.94 19.57 12.96
CA SER A 123 11.27 20.89 13.52
C SER A 123 10.02 21.66 13.93
N LYS A 124 10.17 22.50 14.97
CA LYS A 124 9.07 23.32 15.48
C LYS A 124 8.76 24.46 14.51
N THR A 125 7.49 24.61 14.15
CA THR A 125 7.01 25.74 13.33
C THR A 125 6.78 26.99 14.18
N LYS A 126 6.58 28.14 13.52
CA LYS A 126 6.25 29.41 14.20
C LYS A 126 4.96 29.34 15.03
N SER A 127 4.00 28.52 14.64
CA SER A 127 2.74 28.27 15.38
C SER A 127 2.89 27.31 16.55
N GLY A 128 4.08 26.72 16.75
CA GLY A 128 4.41 25.88 17.90
C GLY A 128 4.22 24.37 17.69
N ASN A 129 3.48 23.94 16.67
CA ASN A 129 3.41 22.52 16.27
C ASN A 129 4.66 22.09 15.49
N TYR A 130 4.88 20.78 15.36
CA TYR A 130 6.05 20.21 14.68
C TYR A 130 5.76 19.83 13.24
N LEU A 131 6.66 20.19 12.33
CA LEU A 131 6.67 19.79 10.92
C LEU A 131 7.76 18.73 10.69
N ILE A 132 7.44 17.70 9.93
CA ILE A 132 8.38 16.64 9.56
C ILE A 132 9.54 17.15 8.69
N ASP A 133 10.61 16.38 8.54
CA ASP A 133 11.63 16.66 7.52
C ASP A 133 11.05 16.40 6.12
N LEU A 134 10.89 17.48 5.35
CA LEU A 134 10.21 17.43 4.05
C LEU A 134 10.98 16.62 3.00
N LEU A 135 12.31 16.62 3.04
CA LEU A 135 13.12 15.84 2.10
C LEU A 135 12.96 14.35 2.36
N LEU A 136 13.08 13.94 3.62
CA LEU A 136 12.92 12.54 4.02
C LEU A 136 11.49 12.03 3.81
N ALA A 137 10.47 12.86 4.02
CA ALA A 137 9.09 12.51 3.68
C ALA A 137 8.91 12.29 2.17
N ASN A 138 9.56 13.10 1.33
CA ASN A 138 9.58 12.88 -0.11
C ASN A 138 10.26 11.56 -0.50
N VAL A 139 11.36 11.19 0.16
CA VAL A 139 12.02 9.88 -0.04
C VAL A 139 11.10 8.74 0.38
N CYS A 140 10.44 8.85 1.55
CA CYS A 140 9.45 7.88 2.01
C CYS A 140 8.39 7.62 0.94
N LYS A 141 7.68 8.67 0.52
CA LYS A 141 6.64 8.51 -0.51
C LYS A 141 7.19 8.01 -1.83
N GLN A 142 8.38 8.45 -2.26
CA GLN A 142 8.97 7.99 -3.51
C GLN A 142 9.22 6.47 -3.50
N ASN A 143 9.64 5.90 -2.37
CA ASN A 143 9.78 4.45 -2.20
C ASN A 143 8.41 3.74 -2.16
N VAL A 144 7.42 4.36 -1.51
CA VAL A 144 6.02 3.86 -1.49
C VAL A 144 5.43 3.76 -2.91
N THR A 145 5.87 4.56 -3.87
CA THR A 145 5.43 4.42 -5.27
C THR A 145 5.97 3.17 -5.98
N ARG A 146 6.85 2.39 -5.34
CA ARG A 146 7.58 1.27 -5.94
C ARG A 146 7.39 -0.03 -5.17
N PHE A 147 7.72 -0.02 -3.87
CA PHE A 147 7.88 -1.25 -3.10
C PHE A 147 6.58 -2.05 -2.88
N PRO A 148 5.42 -1.43 -2.62
CA PRO A 148 4.16 -2.16 -2.54
C PRO A 148 3.86 -3.01 -3.79
N TYR A 149 4.27 -2.55 -4.99
CA TYR A 149 4.09 -3.32 -6.23
C TYR A 149 4.98 -4.56 -6.27
N GLU A 150 6.23 -4.48 -5.81
CA GLU A 150 7.12 -5.63 -5.77
C GLU A 150 6.70 -6.63 -4.68
N ILE A 151 6.29 -6.14 -3.51
CA ILE A 151 5.72 -6.97 -2.44
C ILE A 151 4.48 -7.72 -2.96
N ALA A 152 3.57 -7.03 -3.68
CA ALA A 152 2.41 -7.67 -4.29
C ALA A 152 2.78 -8.70 -5.36
N ARG A 153 3.78 -8.42 -6.21
CA ARG A 153 4.27 -9.36 -7.22
C ARG A 153 4.83 -10.64 -6.58
N LEU A 154 5.62 -10.51 -5.51
CA LEU A 154 6.18 -11.64 -4.75
C LEU A 154 5.08 -12.44 -4.05
N ALA A 155 4.06 -11.77 -3.51
CA ALA A 155 2.90 -12.44 -2.92
C ALA A 155 2.15 -13.30 -3.94
N GLN A 156 1.93 -12.79 -5.16
CA GLN A 156 1.27 -13.53 -6.24
C GLN A 156 2.08 -14.76 -6.69
N ASP A 157 3.40 -14.59 -6.83
CA ASP A 157 4.34 -15.67 -7.17
C ASP A 157 4.24 -16.83 -6.16
N LEU A 158 4.27 -16.50 -4.86
CA LEU A 158 4.21 -17.49 -3.78
C LEU A 158 2.81 -18.09 -3.55
N ALA A 159 1.74 -17.34 -3.80
CA ALA A 159 0.37 -17.84 -3.69
C ALA A 159 -0.02 -18.82 -4.81
N GLY A 160 0.62 -18.70 -5.98
CA GLY A 160 0.39 -19.55 -7.15
C GLY A 160 -0.94 -19.27 -7.86
N GLY A 161 -1.14 -19.91 -9.02
CA GLY A 161 -2.25 -19.54 -9.94
C GLY A 161 -3.67 -19.72 -9.36
N ILE A 162 -3.84 -20.52 -8.31
CA ILE A 162 -5.17 -20.77 -7.75
C ILE A 162 -5.80 -19.51 -7.14
N MET A 163 -5.02 -18.53 -6.67
CA MET A 163 -5.60 -17.29 -6.12
C MET A 163 -6.43 -16.52 -7.16
N VAL A 164 -6.20 -16.74 -8.45
CA VAL A 164 -6.96 -16.09 -9.54
C VAL A 164 -7.91 -17.02 -10.29
N THR A 165 -7.78 -18.33 -10.12
CA THR A 165 -8.60 -19.34 -10.83
C THR A 165 -9.50 -20.17 -9.91
N GLN A 166 -9.46 -19.95 -8.60
CA GLN A 166 -10.30 -20.65 -7.63
C GLN A 166 -11.80 -20.45 -7.96
N PRO A 167 -12.64 -21.49 -7.78
CA PRO A 167 -14.11 -21.41 -7.89
C PRO A 167 -14.73 -20.38 -6.95
N SER A 168 -16.01 -20.05 -7.18
CA SER A 168 -16.74 -19.16 -6.27
C SER A 168 -17.07 -19.84 -4.95
N GLU A 169 -17.34 -19.04 -3.93
CA GLU A 169 -17.95 -19.53 -2.69
C GLU A 169 -19.29 -20.18 -2.99
N ALA A 170 -20.07 -19.66 -3.94
CA ALA A 170 -21.33 -20.28 -4.35
C ALA A 170 -21.14 -21.71 -4.87
N ASP A 171 -20.11 -21.96 -5.68
CA ASP A 171 -19.75 -23.32 -6.14
C ASP A 171 -19.25 -24.18 -4.98
N TYR A 172 -18.49 -23.61 -4.06
CA TYR A 172 -18.02 -24.33 -2.88
C TYR A 172 -19.15 -24.75 -1.94
N ARG A 173 -20.19 -23.93 -1.81
CA ARG A 173 -21.37 -24.22 -0.99
C ARG A 173 -22.42 -25.06 -1.72
N ASN A 174 -22.27 -25.32 -3.03
CA ASN A 174 -23.20 -26.11 -3.80
C ASN A 174 -22.94 -27.62 -3.59
N PRO A 175 -23.94 -28.41 -3.13
CA PRO A 175 -23.77 -29.84 -2.87
C PRO A 175 -23.25 -30.66 -4.05
N ALA A 176 -23.54 -30.24 -5.29
CA ALA A 176 -23.10 -30.96 -6.50
C ALA A 176 -21.61 -30.77 -6.81
N THR A 177 -20.99 -29.68 -6.33
CA THR A 177 -19.59 -29.32 -6.63
C THR A 177 -18.68 -29.32 -5.41
N HIS A 178 -19.24 -29.25 -4.19
CA HIS A 178 -18.51 -29.16 -2.93
C HIS A 178 -17.43 -30.25 -2.79
N ASP A 179 -17.82 -31.53 -2.89
CA ASP A 179 -16.91 -32.65 -2.67
C ASP A 179 -15.73 -32.67 -3.65
N TYR A 180 -15.95 -32.20 -4.90
CA TYR A 180 -14.88 -32.07 -5.88
C TYR A 180 -13.93 -30.94 -5.51
N ILE A 181 -14.44 -29.79 -5.08
CA ILE A 181 -13.61 -28.66 -4.68
C ILE A 181 -12.80 -29.01 -3.43
N GLU A 182 -13.43 -29.62 -2.43
CA GLU A 182 -12.77 -30.07 -1.19
C GLU A 182 -11.65 -31.08 -1.50
N LYS A 183 -11.89 -32.00 -2.43
CA LYS A 183 -10.89 -33.00 -2.83
C LYS A 183 -9.73 -32.40 -3.63
N TYR A 184 -10.02 -31.59 -4.64
CA TYR A 184 -9.02 -31.17 -5.64
C TYR A 184 -8.30 -29.86 -5.30
N LEU A 185 -8.84 -29.02 -4.41
CA LEU A 185 -8.16 -27.80 -3.96
C LEU A 185 -7.46 -27.94 -2.59
N LYS A 186 -7.49 -29.14 -2.01
CA LYS A 186 -6.78 -29.48 -0.78
C LYS A 186 -5.30 -29.14 -0.90
N GLY A 187 -4.77 -28.51 0.15
CA GLY A 187 -3.33 -28.28 0.34
C GLY A 187 -2.69 -29.43 1.12
N VAL A 188 -1.94 -29.09 2.15
CA VAL A 188 -1.46 -30.08 3.14
C VAL A 188 -2.62 -30.71 3.92
N ASP A 189 -2.44 -31.95 4.38
CA ASP A 189 -3.51 -32.74 5.01
C ASP A 189 -4.15 -32.04 6.23
N SER A 190 -3.33 -31.35 7.03
CA SER A 190 -3.74 -30.69 8.27
C SER A 190 -4.59 -29.43 8.09
N VAL A 191 -4.75 -28.92 6.86
CA VAL A 191 -5.44 -27.64 6.60
C VAL A 191 -6.77 -27.89 5.89
N PRO A 192 -7.90 -27.41 6.41
CA PRO A 192 -9.18 -27.42 5.70
C PRO A 192 -9.13 -26.64 4.38
N THR A 193 -9.80 -27.13 3.33
CA THR A 193 -9.75 -26.46 2.01
C THR A 193 -10.32 -25.04 2.08
N GLU A 194 -11.37 -24.83 2.87
CA GLU A 194 -11.97 -23.51 3.08
C GLU A 194 -10.96 -22.48 3.62
N GLU A 195 -10.10 -22.87 4.57
CA GLU A 195 -9.10 -21.96 5.15
C GLU A 195 -8.07 -21.52 4.12
N ARG A 196 -7.60 -22.47 3.30
CA ARG A 196 -6.71 -22.17 2.17
C ARG A 196 -7.38 -21.24 1.16
N MET A 197 -8.66 -21.49 0.85
CA MET A 197 -9.43 -20.64 -0.05
C MET A 197 -9.55 -19.19 0.47
N ARG A 198 -9.74 -19.01 1.78
CA ARG A 198 -9.83 -17.67 2.41
C ARG A 198 -8.52 -16.90 2.31
N VAL A 199 -7.39 -17.53 2.63
CA VAL A 199 -6.07 -16.86 2.56
C VAL A 199 -5.75 -16.46 1.12
N LEU A 200 -6.04 -17.33 0.14
CA LEU A 200 -5.83 -17.01 -1.27
C LEU A 200 -6.72 -15.86 -1.75
N ARG A 201 -7.97 -15.78 -1.28
CA ARG A 201 -8.85 -14.64 -1.56
C ARG A 201 -8.39 -13.35 -0.91
N LEU A 202 -7.76 -13.41 0.26
CA LEU A 202 -7.14 -12.23 0.87
C LEU A 202 -6.00 -11.69 0.00
N ILE A 203 -5.10 -12.56 -0.47
CA ILE A 203 -3.99 -12.18 -1.37
C ILE A 203 -4.53 -11.63 -2.70
N GLU A 204 -5.54 -12.26 -3.29
CA GLU A 204 -6.23 -11.73 -4.48
C GLU A 204 -6.79 -10.33 -4.23
N ASN A 205 -7.53 -10.13 -3.12
CA ASN A 205 -8.15 -8.86 -2.81
C ASN A 205 -7.11 -7.73 -2.61
N MET A 206 -5.97 -8.04 -1.99
CA MET A 206 -4.91 -7.06 -1.70
C MET A 206 -4.02 -6.74 -2.90
N THR A 207 -3.95 -7.63 -3.90
CA THR A 207 -3.05 -7.45 -5.06
C THR A 207 -3.77 -7.17 -6.38
N MET A 208 -5.06 -7.51 -6.49
CA MET A 208 -5.87 -7.25 -7.69
C MET A 208 -7.32 -6.82 -7.40
N GLY A 209 -7.83 -7.05 -6.20
CA GLY A 209 -9.20 -6.70 -5.81
C GLY A 209 -9.35 -5.29 -5.24
N THR A 210 -10.39 -5.12 -4.41
CA THR A 210 -10.77 -3.80 -3.87
C THR A 210 -9.70 -3.21 -2.94
N ALA A 211 -9.05 -4.03 -2.13
CA ALA A 211 -7.99 -3.55 -1.24
C ALA A 211 -6.71 -3.16 -2.01
N ALA A 212 -6.50 -3.71 -3.21
CA ALA A 212 -5.39 -3.34 -4.08
C ALA A 212 -5.45 -1.88 -4.53
N VAL A 213 -6.66 -1.29 -4.65
CA VAL A 213 -6.84 0.15 -4.97
C VAL A 213 -6.15 1.04 -3.93
N GLY A 214 -6.31 0.69 -2.64
CA GLY A 214 -5.59 1.36 -1.56
C GLY A 214 -4.12 0.98 -1.54
N TYR A 215 -3.76 -0.30 -1.66
CA TYR A 215 -2.38 -0.72 -1.47
C TYR A 215 -1.44 -0.34 -2.63
N LEU A 216 -1.91 -0.30 -3.89
CA LEU A 216 -1.07 -0.05 -5.06
C LEU A 216 -1.35 1.32 -5.72
N PRO A 217 -2.49 1.60 -6.43
CA PRO A 217 -2.68 2.90 -7.07
C PRO A 217 -2.69 4.10 -6.12
N GLU A 218 -3.27 3.98 -4.93
CA GLU A 218 -3.22 5.08 -3.95
C GLU A 218 -1.79 5.27 -3.40
N SER A 219 -1.02 4.18 -3.21
CA SER A 219 0.42 4.26 -2.94
C SER A 219 1.20 4.93 -4.08
N MET A 220 0.74 4.86 -5.32
CA MET A 220 1.33 5.57 -6.46
C MET A 220 0.97 7.07 -6.47
N HIS A 221 -0.29 7.43 -6.22
CA HIS A 221 -0.81 8.77 -6.52
C HIS A 221 -1.19 9.64 -5.32
N GLY A 222 -1.49 9.04 -4.17
CA GLY A 222 -1.88 9.78 -2.97
C GLY A 222 -0.76 10.71 -2.48
N ALA A 223 -1.10 11.92 -2.04
CA ALA A 223 -0.16 13.01 -1.75
C ALA A 223 0.77 13.43 -2.93
N GLY A 224 0.34 13.15 -4.16
CA GLY A 224 0.99 13.52 -5.41
C GLY A 224 1.65 12.33 -6.12
N SER A 225 1.53 12.31 -7.45
CA SER A 225 2.19 11.33 -8.33
C SER A 225 3.73 11.43 -8.26
N PRO A 226 4.49 10.38 -8.67
CA PRO A 226 5.94 10.27 -8.48
C PRO A 226 6.76 11.52 -8.87
N GLN A 227 6.37 12.21 -9.93
CA GLN A 227 7.09 13.38 -10.41
C GLN A 227 7.03 14.56 -9.43
N ALA A 228 5.97 14.66 -8.62
CA ALA A 228 5.83 15.69 -7.60
C ALA A 228 6.92 15.56 -6.52
N GLN A 229 7.22 14.35 -6.05
CA GLN A 229 8.29 14.14 -5.07
C GLN A 229 9.66 14.41 -5.71
N ARG A 230 9.89 14.00 -6.96
CA ARG A 230 11.17 14.24 -7.66
C ARG A 230 11.50 15.72 -7.81
N ILE A 231 10.50 16.56 -8.13
CA ILE A 231 10.67 18.02 -8.20
C ILE A 231 11.09 18.57 -6.84
N MET A 232 10.45 18.13 -5.76
CA MET A 232 10.76 18.62 -4.41
C MET A 232 12.11 18.12 -3.91
N ILE A 233 12.47 16.86 -4.18
CA ILE A 233 13.79 16.30 -3.88
C ILE A 233 14.87 17.12 -4.58
N ALA A 234 14.72 17.46 -5.86
CA ALA A 234 15.69 18.29 -6.57
C ALA A 234 15.89 19.64 -5.87
N ARG A 235 14.79 20.31 -5.49
CA ARG A 235 14.82 21.60 -4.76
C ARG A 235 15.46 21.50 -3.38
N GLN A 236 15.31 20.37 -2.69
CA GLN A 236 15.76 20.18 -1.30
C GLN A 236 17.12 19.46 -1.17
N SER A 237 17.66 18.93 -2.28
CA SER A 237 18.84 18.05 -2.28
C SER A 237 20.20 18.75 -2.06
N ASN A 238 20.21 20.09 -2.02
CA ASN A 238 21.39 20.94 -1.83
C ASN A 238 22.59 20.53 -2.71
N LEU A 239 22.36 20.48 -4.03
CA LEU A 239 23.37 20.02 -4.99
C LEU A 239 24.63 20.88 -5.01
N GLU A 240 24.52 22.20 -4.81
CA GLU A 240 25.70 23.08 -4.81
C GLU A 240 26.65 22.76 -3.64
N MET A 241 26.11 22.48 -2.45
CA MET A 241 26.94 22.01 -1.33
C MET A 241 27.64 20.69 -1.67
N LYS A 242 26.94 19.73 -2.30
CA LYS A 242 27.55 18.45 -2.73
C LYS A 242 28.63 18.63 -3.79
N LYS A 243 28.44 19.56 -4.74
CA LYS A 243 29.46 19.92 -5.74
C LYS A 243 30.69 20.52 -5.07
N GLN A 244 30.50 21.37 -4.05
CA GLN A 244 31.62 21.94 -3.31
C GLN A 244 32.42 20.86 -2.58
N LEU A 245 31.75 19.93 -1.88
CA LEU A 245 32.42 18.79 -1.25
C LEU A 245 33.26 17.99 -2.25
N ALA A 246 32.74 17.75 -3.47
CA ALA A 246 33.48 17.06 -4.52
C ALA A 246 34.69 17.87 -5.01
N LYS A 247 34.53 19.20 -5.21
CA LYS A 247 35.63 20.09 -5.59
C LYS A 247 36.75 20.10 -4.54
N ASP A 248 36.39 20.14 -3.26
CA ASP A 248 37.35 20.17 -2.16
C ASP A 248 38.19 18.89 -2.13
N ILE A 249 37.55 17.72 -2.27
CA ILE A 249 38.25 16.42 -2.33
C ILE A 249 39.11 16.30 -3.60
N ALA A 250 38.59 16.73 -4.75
CA ALA A 250 39.29 16.70 -6.02
C ALA A 250 40.34 17.83 -6.17
N ARG A 251 40.44 18.74 -5.19
CA ARG A 251 41.31 19.93 -5.21
C ARG A 251 41.07 20.85 -6.42
N ILE A 252 39.81 20.98 -6.84
CA ILE A 252 39.37 21.90 -7.89
C ILE A 252 39.05 23.24 -7.25
N LYS A 253 39.68 24.31 -7.73
CA LYS A 253 39.39 25.69 -7.29
C LYS A 253 38.08 26.19 -7.88
#